data_AF-A0A9N7R399-F1
#
_entry.id   AF-A0A9N7R399-F1
#
_cell.length_a   1.000
_cell.length_b   1.000
_cell.length_c   1.000
_cell.angle_alpha   90.00
_cell.angle_beta   90.00
_cell.angle_gamma   90.00
#
_symmetry.space_group_name_H-M   'P 1'
#
loop_
_entity.id
_entity.type
_entity.pdbx_description
1 polymer ?
#
loop_
_entity_poly.entity_id
_entity_poly.type
_entity_poly.pdbx_seq_one_letter_code
_entity_poly.pdbx_strand_id
1 'polypeptide(L)'
;MPLTFFDIMWVHFHPIQRLLFYDYPFFEPNFSENLFPVLKRSLPLAFQDYLPLSGHLTTLLTRPMMMTRSPFFVTGDSFTTAVSGHDFDELIADHAQDADQFYEFVPEMSPSKDELDCKAISVVALKASLFPGRGKLMREIPLKARSFPLPTNKVRATFTLDRANTERLKDLVSAEKLSLGRVSSFVVPVSYVLACLAKSIGEIGEETDDDVVD
;
A
#
# COMPACT_ATOMS: atom_id res chain seq x y z
N MET A 1 -18.27 -5.10 -17.31
CA MET A 1 -19.13 -4.95 -16.12
C MET A 1 -19.35 -3.46 -15.89
N PRO A 2 -20.60 -2.98 -15.85
CA PRO A 2 -20.87 -1.58 -15.52
C PRO A 2 -20.49 -1.31 -14.06
N LEU A 3 -19.95 -0.12 -13.77
CA LEU A 3 -19.65 0.28 -12.40
C LEU A 3 -20.94 0.57 -11.63
N THR A 4 -20.96 0.18 -10.36
CA THR A 4 -22.04 0.49 -9.43
C THR A 4 -21.76 1.82 -8.72
N PHE A 5 -22.75 2.33 -7.99
CA PHE A 5 -22.59 3.51 -7.13
C PHE A 5 -21.41 3.36 -6.16
N PHE A 6 -21.22 2.17 -5.59
CA PHE A 6 -20.10 1.91 -4.67
C PHE A 6 -18.74 2.03 -5.36
N ASP A 7 -18.64 1.65 -6.64
CA ASP A 7 -17.39 1.71 -7.38
C ASP A 7 -17.03 3.14 -7.83
N ILE A 8 -18.04 3.94 -8.20
CA ILE A 8 -17.85 5.32 -8.68
C ILE A 8 -17.15 6.19 -7.63
N MET A 9 -17.46 6.00 -6.34
CA MET A 9 -16.80 6.72 -5.25
C MET A 9 -15.28 6.49 -5.22
N TRP A 10 -14.81 5.32 -5.68
CA TRP A 10 -13.39 4.97 -5.70
C TRP A 10 -12.67 5.39 -6.97
N VAL A 11 -13.38 5.70 -8.06
CA VAL A 11 -12.78 6.14 -9.33
C VAL A 11 -12.00 7.45 -9.16
N HIS A 12 -12.44 8.33 -8.26
CA HIS A 12 -11.78 9.60 -7.98
C HIS A 12 -10.78 9.51 -6.82
N PHE A 13 -10.63 8.33 -6.22
CA PHE A 13 -9.69 8.10 -5.14
C PHE A 13 -8.29 7.84 -5.70
N HIS A 14 -7.26 8.21 -4.94
CA HIS A 14 -5.89 7.87 -5.35
C HIS A 14 -5.70 6.34 -5.38
N PRO A 15 -4.80 5.81 -6.23
CA PRO A 15 -4.54 4.39 -6.29
C PRO A 15 -4.16 3.83 -4.91
N ILE A 16 -4.67 2.66 -4.58
CA ILE A 16 -4.34 1.98 -3.32
C ILE A 16 -2.97 1.31 -3.51
N GLN A 17 -2.01 1.69 -2.67
CA GLN A 17 -0.67 1.11 -2.66
C GLN A 17 -0.55 0.15 -1.47
N ARG A 18 -0.09 -1.07 -1.73
CA ARG A 18 0.15 -2.09 -0.69
C ARG A 18 1.51 -2.73 -0.92
N LEU A 19 2.31 -2.76 0.13
CA LEU A 19 3.60 -3.44 0.17
C LEU A 19 3.48 -4.67 1.07
N LEU A 20 3.97 -5.80 0.58
CA LEU A 20 4.02 -7.06 1.32
C LEU A 20 5.47 -7.52 1.33
N PHE A 21 6.05 -7.57 2.53
CA PHE A 21 7.41 -8.06 2.76
C PHE A 21 7.34 -9.53 3.17
N TYR A 22 8.17 -10.35 2.55
CA TYR A 22 8.27 -11.78 2.85
C TYR A 22 9.70 -12.08 3.26
N ASP A 23 9.88 -12.46 4.52
CA ASP A 23 11.13 -13.09 4.93
C ASP A 23 11.13 -14.53 4.40
N TYR A 24 11.95 -14.76 3.38
CA TYR A 24 12.11 -16.08 2.79
C TYR A 24 13.60 -16.40 2.60
N PRO A 25 14.07 -17.59 3.00
CA PRO A 25 15.48 -17.98 2.91
C PRO A 25 15.87 -18.41 1.49
N PHE A 26 15.75 -17.53 0.48
CA PHE A 26 16.24 -17.83 -0.88
C PHE A 26 17.70 -17.40 -1.04
N PHE A 27 18.50 -18.30 -1.63
CA PHE A 27 19.74 -17.91 -2.32
C PHE A 27 19.37 -17.29 -3.68
N GLU A 28 19.89 -16.10 -3.97
CA GLU A 28 19.74 -15.29 -5.20
C GLU A 28 19.36 -16.04 -6.50
N PRO A 29 20.08 -17.10 -6.96
CA PRO A 29 19.75 -17.80 -8.21
C PRO A 29 18.35 -18.43 -8.20
N ASN A 30 17.90 -18.93 -7.04
CA ASN A 30 16.60 -19.60 -6.93
C ASN A 30 15.42 -18.62 -7.01
N PHE A 31 15.59 -17.35 -6.67
CA PHE A 31 14.50 -16.38 -6.72
C PHE A 31 14.16 -16.02 -8.16
N SER A 32 15.17 -15.69 -8.96
CA SER A 32 14.98 -15.37 -10.38
C SER A 32 14.56 -16.58 -11.20
N GLU A 33 15.06 -17.76 -10.85
CA GLU A 33 14.80 -18.99 -11.62
C GLU A 33 13.52 -19.71 -11.19
N ASN A 34 13.07 -19.59 -9.93
CA ASN A 34 11.89 -20.32 -9.45
C ASN A 34 10.70 -19.41 -9.12
N LEU A 35 10.88 -18.36 -8.31
CA LEU A 35 9.74 -17.57 -7.86
C LEU A 35 9.15 -16.73 -8.99
N PHE A 36 9.98 -16.02 -9.76
CA PHE A 36 9.47 -15.17 -10.83
C PHE A 36 8.74 -15.96 -11.93
N PRO A 37 9.25 -17.09 -12.45
CA PRO A 37 8.51 -17.88 -13.42
C PRO A 37 7.22 -18.44 -12.85
N VAL A 38 7.21 -18.85 -11.57
CA VAL A 38 5.99 -19.30 -10.88
C VAL A 38 4.96 -18.18 -10.82
N LEU A 39 5.34 -16.98 -10.36
CA LEU A 39 4.45 -15.82 -10.29
C LEU A 39 3.93 -15.41 -11.67
N LYS A 40 4.80 -15.33 -12.67
CA LYS A 40 4.41 -15.02 -14.06
C LYS A 40 3.42 -16.04 -14.62
N ARG A 41 3.51 -17.31 -14.21
CA ARG A 41 2.57 -18.36 -14.62
C ARG A 41 1.27 -18.34 -13.82
N SER A 42 1.34 -18.08 -12.51
CA SER A 42 0.18 -18.17 -11.61
C SER A 42 -0.70 -16.92 -11.65
N LEU A 43 -0.13 -15.72 -11.85
CA LEU A 43 -0.88 -14.47 -11.87
C LEU A 43 -1.96 -14.43 -12.96
N PRO A 44 -1.68 -14.78 -14.24
CA PRO A 44 -2.73 -14.83 -15.26
C PRO A 44 -3.84 -15.82 -14.92
N LEU A 45 -3.51 -16.96 -14.27
CA LEU A 45 -4.51 -17.95 -13.85
C LEU A 45 -5.41 -17.38 -12.74
N ALA A 46 -4.83 -16.76 -11.71
CA ALA A 46 -5.60 -16.12 -10.65
C ALA A 46 -6.51 -15.01 -11.23
N PHE A 47 -6.04 -14.24 -12.21
CA PHE A 47 -6.83 -13.18 -12.82
C PHE A 47 -7.95 -13.66 -13.75
N GLN A 48 -7.96 -14.93 -14.16
CA GLN A 48 -9.14 -15.51 -14.81
C GLN A 48 -10.33 -15.60 -13.85
N ASP A 49 -10.06 -15.88 -12.57
CA ASP A 49 -11.09 -15.93 -11.53
C ASP A 49 -11.44 -14.51 -11.02
N TYR A 50 -10.48 -13.59 -11.04
CA TYR A 50 -10.65 -12.19 -10.64
C TYR A 50 -10.65 -11.25 -11.85
N LEU A 51 -11.61 -11.44 -12.75
CA LEU A 51 -11.76 -10.68 -14.00
C LEU A 51 -11.66 -9.15 -13.87
N PRO A 52 -12.20 -8.49 -12.83
CA PRO A 52 -12.02 -7.06 -12.65
C PRO A 52 -10.54 -6.66 -12.46
N LEU A 53 -9.70 -7.50 -11.87
CA LEU A 53 -8.27 -7.18 -11.73
C LEU A 53 -7.51 -7.34 -13.05
N SER A 54 -8.02 -8.15 -13.98
CA SER A 54 -7.40 -8.38 -15.28
C SER A 54 -7.72 -7.30 -16.33
N GLY A 55 -8.60 -6.36 -16.01
CA GLY A 55 -9.20 -5.44 -16.98
C GLY A 55 -8.62 -4.04 -16.96
N HIS A 56 -9.18 -3.18 -17.80
CA HIS A 56 -8.95 -1.74 -17.78
C HIS A 56 -10.28 -1.03 -17.50
N LEU A 57 -10.22 0.08 -16.77
CA LEU A 57 -11.32 1.01 -16.70
C LEU A 57 -11.34 1.83 -17.98
N THR A 58 -12.43 1.73 -18.74
CA THR A 58 -12.63 2.57 -19.92
C THR A 58 -13.60 3.70 -19.57
N THR A 59 -13.10 4.94 -19.57
CA THR A 59 -13.96 6.12 -19.50
C THR A 59 -14.31 6.56 -20.91
N LEU A 60 -15.57 6.39 -21.29
CA LEU A 60 -16.14 6.95 -22.52
C LEU A 60 -16.75 8.31 -22.19
N LEU A 61 -16.44 9.35 -22.98
CA LEU A 61 -17.02 10.68 -22.79
C LEU A 61 -18.55 10.71 -23.05
N THR A 62 -19.10 9.66 -23.67
CA THR A 62 -20.49 9.59 -24.14
C THR A 62 -21.31 8.42 -23.56
N ARG A 63 -20.74 7.59 -22.68
CA ARG A 63 -21.42 6.41 -22.08
C ARG A 63 -21.02 6.22 -20.61
N PRO A 64 -21.86 5.52 -19.81
CA PRO A 64 -21.50 5.19 -18.42
C PRO A 64 -20.16 4.43 -18.39
N MET A 65 -19.33 4.73 -17.39
CA MET A 65 -18.01 4.14 -17.24
C MET A 65 -18.12 2.62 -17.01
N MET A 66 -17.30 1.86 -17.73
CA MET A 66 -17.37 0.40 -17.75
C MET A 66 -16.00 -0.23 -17.49
N MET A 67 -16.03 -1.38 -16.83
CA MET A 67 -14.90 -2.28 -16.75
C MET A 67 -14.91 -3.20 -17.97
N THR A 68 -13.89 -3.10 -18.81
CA THR A 68 -13.73 -3.95 -20.00
C THR A 68 -12.63 -4.97 -19.77
N ARG A 69 -12.86 -6.17 -20.32
CA ARG A 69 -11.87 -7.23 -20.29
C ARG A 69 -10.82 -6.92 -21.35
N SER A 70 -9.55 -6.84 -20.94
CA SER A 70 -8.46 -6.94 -21.90
C SER A 70 -8.23 -8.42 -22.21
N PRO A 71 -8.09 -8.82 -23.49
CA PRO A 71 -7.64 -10.16 -23.84
C PRO A 71 -6.19 -10.43 -23.41
N PHE A 72 -5.44 -9.41 -23.00
CA PHE A 72 -4.08 -9.53 -22.52
C PHE A 72 -3.93 -8.80 -21.19
N PHE A 73 -3.84 -9.56 -20.11
CA PHE A 73 -2.97 -9.14 -19.02
C PHE A 73 -1.56 -9.16 -19.60
N VAL A 74 -1.13 -8.05 -20.23
CA VAL A 74 0.19 -7.96 -20.84
C VAL A 74 1.18 -8.05 -19.70
N THR A 75 1.70 -9.27 -19.51
CA THR A 75 2.52 -9.68 -18.38
C THR A 75 3.86 -8.91 -18.32
N GLY A 76 4.13 -8.06 -19.33
CA GLY A 76 5.27 -7.15 -19.38
C GLY A 76 4.99 -5.71 -18.92
N ASP A 77 3.77 -5.19 -19.06
CA ASP A 77 3.46 -3.78 -18.70
C ASP A 77 2.98 -3.67 -17.24
N SER A 78 2.27 -4.69 -16.74
CA SER A 78 1.61 -4.64 -15.42
C SER A 78 2.34 -5.39 -14.30
N PHE A 79 3.42 -6.13 -14.61
CA PHE A 79 4.26 -6.81 -13.62
C PHE A 79 5.73 -6.49 -13.86
N THR A 80 6.36 -5.79 -12.90
CA THR A 80 7.77 -5.38 -12.96
C THR A 80 8.59 -6.08 -11.89
N THR A 81 9.87 -6.28 -12.18
CA THR A 81 10.83 -6.87 -11.24
C THR A 81 11.98 -5.90 -11.01
N ALA A 82 12.45 -5.82 -9.77
CA ALA A 82 13.59 -4.99 -9.42
C ALA A 82 14.48 -5.67 -8.39
N VAL A 83 15.71 -5.17 -8.27
CA VAL A 83 16.62 -5.49 -7.17
C VAL A 83 16.86 -4.20 -6.41
N SER A 84 16.76 -4.25 -5.10
CA SER A 84 16.88 -3.10 -4.20
C SER A 84 18.13 -3.21 -3.34
N GLY A 85 18.83 -2.09 -3.14
CA GLY A 85 19.98 -2.01 -2.24
C GLY A 85 19.63 -1.69 -0.78
N HIS A 86 18.35 -1.54 -0.44
CA HIS A 86 17.91 -1.22 0.91
C HIS A 86 18.10 -2.39 1.89
N ASP A 87 18.27 -2.06 3.17
CA ASP A 87 18.31 -3.06 4.24
C ASP A 87 16.89 -3.56 4.53
N PHE A 88 16.67 -4.85 4.29
CA PHE A 88 15.36 -5.48 4.49
C PHE A 88 14.92 -5.43 5.96
N ASP A 89 15.84 -5.66 6.89
CA ASP A 89 15.51 -5.74 8.31
C ASP A 89 15.13 -4.35 8.85
N GLU A 90 15.75 -3.29 8.33
CA GLU A 90 15.38 -1.90 8.61
C GLU A 90 13.98 -1.58 8.05
N LEU A 91 13.70 -1.93 6.79
CA LEU A 91 12.41 -1.61 6.14
C LEU A 91 11.19 -2.26 6.81
N ILE A 92 11.35 -3.41 7.44
CA ILE A 92 10.26 -4.12 8.15
C ILE A 92 10.17 -3.77 9.64
N ALA A 93 11.12 -2.99 10.16
CA ALA A 93 11.14 -2.63 11.56
C ALA A 93 9.97 -1.71 11.93
N ASP A 94 9.52 -1.81 13.19
CA ASP A 94 8.33 -1.11 13.67
C ASP A 94 8.58 0.39 13.97
N HIS A 95 9.83 0.84 14.03
CA HIS A 95 10.17 2.23 14.38
C HIS A 95 9.80 3.23 13.28
N ALA A 96 9.84 4.51 13.63
CA ALA A 96 9.58 5.60 12.69
C ALA A 96 10.69 5.69 11.63
N GLN A 97 10.29 5.64 10.37
CA GLN A 97 11.18 5.69 9.21
C GLN A 97 10.65 6.69 8.19
N ASP A 98 11.52 7.19 7.31
CA ASP A 98 11.10 8.03 6.19
C ASP A 98 10.02 7.32 5.36
N ALA A 99 8.89 7.98 5.14
CA ALA A 99 7.82 7.43 4.31
C ALA A 99 8.20 7.38 2.82
N ASP A 100 9.11 8.27 2.39
CA ASP A 100 9.41 8.46 0.98
C ASP A 100 10.20 7.28 0.37
N GLN A 101 11.00 6.59 1.18
CA GLN A 101 11.76 5.40 0.73
C GLN A 101 10.86 4.26 0.23
N PHE A 102 9.62 4.17 0.72
CA PHE A 102 8.71 3.09 0.35
C PHE A 102 8.12 3.23 -1.06
N TYR A 103 8.09 4.45 -1.62
CA TYR A 103 7.57 4.68 -2.97
C TYR A 103 8.43 4.03 -4.06
N GLU A 104 9.70 3.74 -3.78
CA GLU A 104 10.56 2.98 -4.70
C GLU A 104 9.99 1.58 -4.98
N PHE A 105 9.28 0.97 -4.04
CA PHE A 105 8.73 -0.39 -4.18
C PHE A 105 7.33 -0.43 -4.80
N VAL A 106 6.73 0.72 -5.08
CA VAL A 106 5.43 0.82 -5.71
C VAL A 106 5.59 0.78 -7.24
N PRO A 107 4.87 -0.08 -7.97
CA PRO A 107 4.88 -0.07 -9.42
C PRO A 107 4.29 1.24 -9.95
N GLU A 108 4.91 1.79 -10.98
CA GLU A 108 4.28 2.83 -11.78
C GLU A 108 3.11 2.21 -12.56
N MET A 109 1.95 2.86 -12.54
CA MET A 109 0.84 2.45 -13.39
C MET A 109 1.10 2.94 -14.81
N SER A 110 0.85 2.06 -15.79
CA SER A 110 0.96 2.40 -17.20
C SER A 110 0.17 3.67 -17.50
N PRO A 111 0.74 4.63 -18.24
CA PRO A 111 0.01 5.81 -18.64
C PRO A 111 -1.21 5.37 -19.44
N SER A 112 -2.30 6.12 -19.28
CA SER A 112 -3.53 5.84 -20.00
C SER A 112 -3.29 5.83 -21.49
N LYS A 113 -3.77 4.79 -22.16
CA LYS A 113 -3.74 4.71 -23.62
C LYS A 113 -5.01 5.37 -24.14
N ASP A 114 -4.83 6.36 -25.01
CA ASP A 114 -5.92 6.97 -25.76
C ASP A 114 -6.26 6.00 -26.91
N GLU A 115 -7.39 5.31 -26.78
CA GLU A 115 -8.03 4.62 -27.91
C GLU A 115 -9.07 5.57 -28.51
N LEU A 116 -9.41 5.38 -29.79
CA LEU A 116 -10.08 6.38 -30.66
C LEU A 116 -11.27 7.17 -30.08
N ASP A 117 -11.93 6.73 -29.00
CA ASP A 117 -12.93 7.48 -28.21
C ASP A 117 -12.94 7.15 -26.69
N CYS A 118 -11.90 6.49 -26.19
CA CYS A 118 -11.86 5.91 -24.84
C CYS A 118 -10.49 6.13 -24.20
N LYS A 119 -10.49 6.46 -22.90
CA LYS A 119 -9.28 6.39 -22.08
C LYS A 119 -9.26 5.07 -21.33
N ALA A 120 -8.28 4.22 -21.60
CA ALA A 120 -8.07 2.98 -20.88
C ALA A 120 -7.10 3.18 -19.72
N ILE A 121 -7.53 2.88 -18.49
CA ILE A 121 -6.74 3.01 -17.27
C ILE A 121 -6.52 1.61 -16.68
N SER A 122 -5.26 1.27 -16.41
CA SER A 122 -4.91 0.01 -15.74
C SER A 122 -5.46 -0.01 -14.31
N VAL A 123 -6.05 -1.12 -13.89
CA VAL A 123 -6.64 -1.25 -12.54
C VAL A 123 -5.67 -1.84 -11.52
N VAL A 124 -4.68 -2.59 -11.99
CA VAL A 124 -3.65 -3.17 -11.14
C VAL A 124 -2.29 -3.06 -11.81
N ALA A 125 -1.28 -2.76 -11.01
CA ALA A 125 0.12 -2.90 -11.36
C ALA A 125 0.81 -3.60 -10.19
N LEU A 126 1.77 -4.47 -10.50
CA LEU A 126 2.48 -5.29 -9.54
C LEU A 126 3.99 -5.07 -9.73
N LYS A 127 4.71 -4.96 -8.62
CA LYS A 127 6.17 -4.93 -8.58
C LYS A 127 6.66 -5.96 -7.60
N ALA A 128 7.66 -6.72 -7.99
CA ALA A 128 8.36 -7.63 -7.10
C ALA A 128 9.83 -7.20 -6.98
N SER A 129 10.27 -6.91 -5.76
CA SER A 129 11.61 -6.41 -5.48
C SER A 129 12.39 -7.44 -4.67
N LEU A 130 13.62 -7.72 -5.08
CA LEU A 130 14.57 -8.56 -4.35
C LEU A 130 15.48 -7.69 -3.49
N PHE A 131 15.78 -8.13 -2.28
CA PHE A 131 16.74 -7.48 -1.37
C PHE A 131 17.96 -8.38 -1.20
N PRO A 132 19.09 -8.12 -1.89
CA PRO A 132 20.30 -8.93 -1.79
C PRO A 132 20.98 -8.67 -0.45
N GLY A 133 21.15 -9.71 0.36
CA GLY A 133 21.70 -9.52 1.72
C GLY A 133 21.68 -10.76 2.61
N ARG A 134 20.79 -11.73 2.32
CA ARG A 134 20.85 -13.09 2.92
C ARG A 134 21.67 -14.09 2.09
N GLY A 135 22.39 -13.61 1.06
CA GLY A 135 23.40 -14.30 0.26
C GLY A 135 23.93 -13.39 -0.87
N LYS A 136 25.24 -13.12 -0.92
CA LYS A 136 25.88 -12.07 -1.74
C LYS A 136 26.05 -12.45 -3.24
N LEU A 137 25.56 -11.65 -4.19
CA LEU A 137 26.37 -10.82 -5.13
C LEU A 137 25.53 -9.94 -6.12
N MET A 138 25.72 -8.61 -6.04
CA MET A 138 25.86 -7.58 -7.11
C MET A 138 25.00 -7.57 -8.41
N ARG A 139 24.17 -6.51 -8.58
CA ARG A 139 24.41 -5.29 -9.40
C ARG A 139 23.12 -4.45 -9.49
N GLU A 140 23.22 -3.16 -9.17
CA GLU A 140 22.11 -2.21 -9.23
C GLU A 140 21.62 -1.94 -10.65
N ILE A 141 20.29 -1.84 -10.80
CA ILE A 141 19.64 -1.22 -11.95
C ILE A 141 18.98 0.06 -11.41
N PRO A 142 19.26 1.25 -11.97
CA PRO A 142 18.65 2.48 -11.49
C PRO A 142 17.14 2.42 -11.73
N LEU A 143 16.37 2.36 -10.65
CA LEU A 143 14.93 2.58 -10.71
C LEU A 143 14.69 4.09 -10.83
N LYS A 144 14.10 4.52 -11.95
CA LYS A 144 13.44 5.82 -12.00
C LYS A 144 12.05 5.63 -11.39
N ALA A 145 11.79 6.33 -10.29
CA ALA A 145 10.45 6.53 -9.77
C ALA A 145 9.99 7.96 -10.13
N ARG A 146 8.83 8.12 -10.77
CA ARG A 146 8.05 9.37 -10.88
C ARG A 146 6.55 9.03 -10.94
N SER A 147 5.61 9.83 -10.43
CA SER A 147 5.66 11.11 -9.70
C SER A 147 4.46 11.19 -8.75
N PHE A 148 4.67 10.85 -7.48
CA PHE A 148 4.05 11.61 -6.40
C PHE A 148 4.94 12.83 -6.13
N PRO A 149 4.41 13.94 -5.60
CA PRO A 149 5.28 15.01 -5.12
C PRO A 149 6.10 14.44 -3.96
N LEU A 150 7.33 14.03 -4.29
CA LEU A 150 8.37 13.69 -3.33
C LEU A 150 9.33 14.87 -3.24
N PRO A 151 9.82 15.21 -2.03
CA PRO A 151 9.57 14.51 -0.78
C PRO A 151 8.21 14.88 -0.13
N THR A 152 7.58 13.94 0.57
CA THR A 152 6.39 14.21 1.39
C THR A 152 6.74 14.73 2.79
N ASN A 153 7.99 14.57 3.23
CA ASN A 153 8.47 14.92 4.57
C ASN A 153 7.60 14.33 5.68
N LYS A 154 7.26 13.04 5.52
CA LYS A 154 6.47 12.27 6.50
C LYS A 154 7.25 11.06 6.95
N VAL A 155 6.93 10.60 8.15
CA VAL A 155 7.42 9.32 8.67
C VAL A 155 6.32 8.29 8.71
N ARG A 156 6.70 7.02 8.61
CA ARG A 156 5.85 5.85 8.78
C ARG A 156 6.38 5.03 9.95
N ALA A 157 5.48 4.57 10.83
CA ALA A 157 5.79 3.68 11.95
C ALA A 157 4.68 2.63 12.09
N THR A 158 5.00 1.50 12.73
CA THR A 158 4.04 0.44 13.03
C THR A 158 3.90 0.29 14.54
N PHE A 159 2.66 0.28 15.03
CA PHE A 159 2.37 0.15 16.45
C PHE A 159 1.62 -1.15 16.70
N THR A 160 2.18 -1.98 17.59
CA THR A 160 1.54 -3.23 18.00
C THR A 160 0.78 -3.03 19.31
N LEU A 161 -0.55 -2.98 19.22
CA LEU A 161 -1.40 -3.11 20.40
C LEU A 161 -1.70 -4.59 20.65
N ASP A 162 -1.03 -5.17 21.64
CA ASP A 162 -1.17 -6.59 21.94
C ASP A 162 -2.55 -6.95 22.56
N ARG A 163 -2.78 -8.26 22.67
CA ARG A 163 -4.03 -8.80 23.24
C ARG A 163 -4.22 -8.37 24.69
N ALA A 164 -3.15 -8.39 25.49
CA ALA A 164 -3.23 -8.08 26.92
C ALA A 164 -3.67 -6.63 27.15
N ASN A 165 -3.08 -5.68 26.42
CA ASN A 165 -3.45 -4.27 26.48
C ASN A 165 -4.84 -4.02 25.88
N THR A 166 -5.22 -4.75 24.83
CA THR A 166 -6.59 -4.68 24.27
C THR A 166 -7.64 -5.11 25.30
N GLU A 167 -7.43 -6.21 26.03
CA GLU A 167 -8.36 -6.64 27.08
C GLU A 167 -8.38 -5.66 28.26
N ARG A 168 -7.22 -5.15 28.69
CA ARG A 168 -7.16 -4.10 29.72
C ARG A 168 -7.97 -2.86 29.36
N LEU A 169 -7.86 -2.39 28.10
CA LEU A 169 -8.64 -1.25 27.63
C LEU A 169 -10.15 -1.55 27.65
N LYS A 170 -10.57 -2.77 27.32
CA LYS A 170 -12.00 -3.15 27.41
C LYS A 170 -12.49 -3.18 28.85
N ASP A 171 -11.68 -3.70 29.78
CA ASP A 171 -12.02 -3.76 31.20
C ASP A 171 -12.18 -2.35 31.77
N LEU A 172 -11.28 -1.42 31.40
CA LEU A 172 -11.38 0.00 31.77
C LEU A 172 -12.69 0.63 31.26
N VAL A 173 -13.01 0.45 29.97
CA VAL A 173 -14.25 0.98 29.38
C VAL A 173 -15.49 0.38 30.05
N SER A 174 -15.46 -0.92 30.37
CA SER A 174 -16.58 -1.62 30.99
C SER A 174 -16.78 -1.19 32.45
N ALA A 175 -15.68 -0.93 33.17
CA ALA A 175 -15.73 -0.43 34.55
C ALA A 175 -16.25 1.01 34.62
N GLU A 176 -15.87 1.86 33.67
CA GLU A 176 -16.26 3.27 33.65
C GLU A 176 -17.69 3.48 33.10
N LYS A 177 -18.11 2.65 32.13
CA LYS A 177 -19.46 2.68 31.55
C LYS A 177 -20.15 1.33 31.66
N LEU A 178 -20.73 1.08 32.83
CA LEU A 178 -21.57 -0.09 33.14
C LEU A 178 -22.79 -0.26 32.20
N SER A 179 -23.16 0.78 31.44
CA SER A 179 -24.27 0.76 30.47
C SER A 179 -23.86 0.43 29.04
N LEU A 180 -22.56 0.42 28.72
CA LEU A 180 -22.09 -0.03 27.42
C LEU A 180 -22.17 -1.56 27.43
N GLY A 181 -22.89 -2.15 26.48
CA GLY A 181 -23.00 -3.60 26.34
C GLY A 181 -21.67 -4.26 25.97
N ARG A 182 -21.67 -5.17 24.99
CA ARG A 182 -20.43 -5.83 24.56
C ARG A 182 -19.44 -4.83 23.95
N VAL A 183 -18.29 -4.66 24.59
CA VAL A 183 -17.19 -3.85 24.06
C VAL A 183 -16.44 -4.60 22.95
N SER A 184 -16.34 -4.01 21.76
CA SER A 184 -15.74 -4.63 20.58
C SER A 184 -14.22 -4.53 20.57
N SER A 185 -13.52 -5.64 20.26
CA SER A 185 -12.06 -5.67 20.05
C SER A 185 -11.59 -4.82 18.86
N PHE A 186 -12.50 -4.37 17.99
CA PHE A 186 -12.18 -3.45 16.90
C PHE A 186 -12.33 -1.98 17.33
N VAL A 187 -13.42 -1.66 18.02
CA VAL A 187 -13.75 -0.29 18.41
C VAL A 187 -12.78 0.25 19.46
N VAL A 188 -12.38 -0.60 20.42
CA VAL A 188 -11.48 -0.16 21.50
C VAL A 188 -10.13 0.31 20.98
N PRO A 189 -9.35 -0.47 20.20
CA PRO A 189 -8.11 0.01 19.62
C PRO A 189 -8.27 1.28 18.77
N VAL A 190 -9.33 1.35 17.94
CA VAL A 190 -9.59 2.54 17.10
C VAL A 190 -9.85 3.77 17.96
N SER A 191 -10.69 3.66 19.00
CA SER A 191 -10.96 4.77 19.92
C SER A 191 -9.71 5.21 20.69
N TYR A 192 -8.86 4.26 21.08
CA TYR A 192 -7.59 4.54 21.75
C TYR A 192 -6.64 5.32 20.82
N VAL A 193 -6.46 4.86 19.59
CA VAL A 193 -5.64 5.56 18.58
C VAL A 193 -6.19 6.96 18.30
N LEU A 194 -7.50 7.12 18.15
CA LEU A 194 -8.12 8.44 17.95
C LEU A 194 -7.89 9.38 19.15
N ALA A 195 -7.97 8.87 20.38
CA ALA A 195 -7.69 9.65 21.58
C ALA A 195 -6.21 10.05 21.66
N CYS A 196 -5.29 9.15 21.31
CA CYS A 196 -3.86 9.46 21.21
C CYS A 196 -3.59 10.55 20.17
N LEU A 197 -4.19 10.44 18.98
CA LEU A 197 -4.07 11.46 17.92
C LEU A 197 -4.58 12.81 18.39
N ALA A 198 -5.77 12.86 19.01
CA ALA A 198 -6.35 14.09 19.53
C ALA A 198 -5.47 14.76 20.60
N LYS A 199 -4.88 13.97 21.52
CA LYS A 199 -3.95 14.49 22.53
C LYS A 199 -2.66 15.01 21.92
N SER A 200 -2.07 14.28 20.98
CA SER A 200 -0.82 14.70 20.31
C SER A 200 -0.96 16.00 19.52
N ILE A 201 -2.14 16.27 18.94
CA ILE A 201 -2.41 17.53 18.25
C ILE A 201 -2.46 18.70 19.23
N GLY A 202 -2.99 18.48 20.44
CA GLY A 202 -3.02 19.51 21.50
C GLY A 202 -1.62 19.90 21.97
N GLU A 203 -0.71 18.94 22.06
CA GLU A 203 0.69 19.18 22.49
C GLU A 203 1.51 19.94 21.44
N ILE A 204 1.19 19.82 20.14
CA ILE A 204 1.86 20.57 19.06
C ILE A 204 1.45 22.05 19.06
N GLY A 205 0.31 22.40 19.65
CA GLY A 205 -0.24 23.76 19.68
C GLY A 205 0.22 24.63 20.85
N GLU A 206 1.02 24.11 21.78
CA GLU A 206 1.50 24.84 22.97
C GLU A 206 2.92 25.42 22.83
N GLU A 207 3.58 25.28 21.68
CA GLU A 207 4.80 26.04 21.35
C GLU A 207 4.44 27.34 20.59
N THR A 208 3.89 28.34 21.29
CA THR A 208 4.01 29.73 20.83
C THR A 208 4.21 30.69 22.00
N ASP A 209 5.36 31.37 21.94
CA ASP A 209 5.68 32.70 22.48
C ASP A 209 5.85 32.84 24.00
N ASP A 210 6.91 32.24 24.52
CA ASP A 210 7.69 32.88 25.60
C ASP A 210 9.11 33.15 25.09
N ASP A 211 9.31 34.38 24.59
CA ASP A 211 10.47 35.26 24.83
C ASP A 211 10.83 36.13 23.61
N VAL A 212 10.69 37.46 23.74
CA VAL A 212 11.79 38.47 23.61
C VAL A 212 11.22 39.91 23.50
N VAL A 213 11.40 40.67 24.61
CA VAL A 213 11.84 42.10 24.75
C VAL A 213 10.82 43.20 24.39
N ASP A 214 10.53 44.20 25.24
CA ASP A 214 11.33 45.00 26.20
C ASP A 214 10.60 45.25 27.54
#